data_AF-A0A933NAN9-F1
#
_entry.id   AF-A0A933NAN9-F1
#
_cell.length_a   1.000
_cell.length_b   1.000
_cell.length_c   1.000
_cell.angle_alpha   90.00
_cell.angle_beta   90.00
_cell.angle_gamma   90.00
#
_symmetry.space_group_name_H-M   'P 1'
#
loop_
_entity.id
_entity.type
_entity.pdbx_description
1 polymer ?
#
loop_
_entity_poly.entity_id
_entity_poly.type
_entity_poly.pdbx_seq_one_letter_code
_entity_poly.pdbx_strand_id
1 'polypeptide(L)'
;MSTSARSRPKPTKLSPWSLLPFVLALHGCSCEEDPAGLGKDAGSTEQDSGLAMTPDTGFDDAGNPIPFDSGPYDGGFDDAGNPIPPPDATILTDGGTDSDSGDPLEQPLSEFCTGNGTVVTVGGASLCAGDVAAETFQFALCACETIEVQSTLSIDAFDSRVGAYGASNVLDDGQMGVNDQLSMEGKLSVRGSVYVGGPGFSVGSQSLITRNLYSGGIATQANSSSSINRNAYVNGDVSGRYQIGGDLYVPASATIDPGTTAASVIRRPIPALSPCPCDPGQILDIPALTRWAETHNDNAVDRVVTSTAWENGTGPSTLTLPCGRYWISSIRHPSTLTLRAEGRTVLFVDGDMIIDGGMNLEIGPEGEVDLFVAGSLAVGAAASFGDTSRPSLVRTYVGGSENVSLSASAAFGGNLYAPRALVDFGASAKLYGAVFVRRGSFSGAAEVHFDTAIRSAGESCDQPAPGTDGGALDSGPYDGGFDDAGQPIPAPDATVDGSTQDAAPLDTGLPTDAGARDGAPDGSVGDASAGDAAPDASAPDASAPDASGPIACAACGECEAPLGCVIPPAQTAGVCGACVFDLDCCPPYSCVAGVCMIQQ
;
A
#
# COMPACT_ATOMS: atom_id res chain seq x y z
N MET A 1 12.41 -72.11 3.78
CA MET A 1 13.59 -72.94 3.45
C MET A 1 13.66 -73.11 1.93
N SER A 2 14.85 -72.90 1.35
CA SER A 2 15.27 -73.11 -0.06
C SER A 2 14.75 -72.10 -1.12
N THR A 3 15.44 -70.98 -1.41
CA THR A 3 16.58 -70.71 -2.34
C THR A 3 16.32 -70.84 -3.86
N SER A 4 16.53 -69.74 -4.62
CA SER A 4 17.26 -69.62 -5.91
C SER A 4 16.85 -68.30 -6.63
N ALA A 5 17.64 -67.22 -6.70
CA ALA A 5 18.81 -66.88 -7.53
C ALA A 5 18.50 -66.04 -8.81
N ARG A 6 19.03 -64.79 -8.79
CA ARG A 6 19.59 -63.91 -9.85
C ARG A 6 18.99 -63.88 -11.28
N SER A 7 18.76 -62.66 -11.80
CA SER A 7 19.61 -62.06 -12.86
C SER A 7 19.41 -60.54 -13.01
N ARG A 8 20.50 -59.81 -13.29
CA ARG A 8 20.55 -58.38 -13.68
C ARG A 8 20.52 -58.27 -15.22
N PRO A 9 19.90 -57.24 -15.83
CA PRO A 9 20.14 -56.91 -17.24
C PRO A 9 21.36 -55.97 -17.42
N LYS A 10 22.13 -56.24 -18.47
CA LYS A 10 23.25 -55.43 -19.00
C LYS A 10 22.72 -54.28 -19.89
N PRO A 11 23.47 -53.16 -20.02
CA PRO A 11 23.11 -52.02 -20.86
C PRO A 11 23.43 -52.26 -22.35
N THR A 12 22.54 -51.77 -23.21
CA THR A 12 22.66 -51.79 -24.68
C THR A 12 23.48 -50.61 -25.22
N LYS A 13 24.09 -50.88 -26.37
CA LYS A 13 25.20 -50.18 -27.01
C LYS A 13 24.83 -48.82 -27.63
N LEU A 14 25.79 -47.90 -27.53
CA LEU A 14 25.98 -46.71 -28.35
C LEU A 14 26.24 -47.06 -29.82
N SER A 15 25.77 -46.22 -30.74
CA SER A 15 26.33 -46.08 -32.09
C SER A 15 26.35 -44.60 -32.51
N PRO A 16 27.28 -44.16 -33.39
CA PRO A 16 27.75 -42.78 -33.46
C PRO A 16 27.46 -42.11 -34.81
N TRP A 17 26.84 -40.92 -34.83
CA TRP A 17 26.70 -40.12 -36.06
C TRP A 17 27.12 -38.65 -35.84
N SER A 18 28.27 -38.34 -36.44
CA SER A 18 28.62 -37.14 -37.22
C SER A 18 28.49 -35.74 -36.59
N LEU A 19 29.66 -35.22 -36.23
CA LEU A 19 30.01 -33.80 -36.16
C LEU A 19 30.02 -33.17 -37.56
N LEU A 20 29.41 -31.99 -37.70
CA LEU A 20 29.71 -31.00 -38.74
C LEU A 20 29.64 -29.59 -38.12
N PRO A 21 30.62 -28.70 -38.38
CA PRO A 21 30.70 -27.39 -37.75
C PRO A 21 29.88 -26.35 -38.53
N PHE A 22 29.10 -25.55 -37.82
CA PHE A 22 28.51 -24.32 -38.36
C PHE A 22 29.54 -23.20 -38.25
N VAL A 23 30.13 -22.85 -39.39
CA VAL A 23 30.85 -21.59 -39.62
C VAL A 23 29.83 -20.60 -40.13
N LEU A 24 29.54 -19.53 -39.37
CA LEU A 24 28.81 -18.38 -39.89
C LEU A 24 29.71 -17.14 -39.86
N ALA A 25 29.83 -16.55 -41.05
CA ALA A 25 30.80 -15.54 -41.41
C ALA A 25 30.41 -14.14 -40.93
N LEU A 26 31.41 -13.44 -40.37
CA LEU A 26 31.49 -11.99 -40.29
C LEU A 26 31.42 -11.38 -41.70
N HIS A 27 30.46 -10.50 -41.94
CA HIS A 27 30.48 -9.57 -43.07
C HIS A 27 30.86 -8.18 -42.56
N GLY A 28 32.11 -7.80 -42.79
CA GLY A 28 32.52 -6.41 -42.86
C GLY A 28 32.21 -5.85 -44.25
N CYS A 29 31.82 -4.58 -44.30
CA CYS A 29 31.99 -3.72 -45.46
C CYS A 29 32.62 -2.42 -44.98
N SER A 30 33.84 -2.18 -45.45
CA SER A 30 34.56 -0.91 -45.42
C SER A 30 34.66 -0.37 -46.86
N CYS A 31 35.14 0.89 -46.97
CA CYS A 31 35.49 1.67 -48.16
C CYS A 31 34.33 2.55 -48.68
N GLU A 32 34.46 3.85 -48.99
CA GLU A 32 35.63 4.71 -49.19
C GLU A 32 35.22 6.21 -49.19
N GLU A 33 36.16 7.04 -48.74
CA GLU A 33 36.52 8.47 -48.92
C GLU A 33 35.66 9.49 -49.74
N ASP A 34 35.48 10.67 -49.11
CA ASP A 34 35.45 12.11 -49.53
C ASP A 34 35.64 12.54 -51.02
N PRO A 35 35.28 13.78 -51.50
CA PRO A 35 35.33 15.08 -50.78
C PRO A 35 34.31 16.20 -51.16
N ALA A 36 34.34 17.29 -50.36
CA ALA A 36 34.15 18.72 -50.66
C ALA A 36 33.17 19.19 -51.77
N GLY A 37 32.23 20.07 -51.39
CA GLY A 37 31.42 20.90 -52.30
C GLY A 37 31.01 22.24 -51.70
N LEU A 38 31.62 23.31 -52.21
CA LEU A 38 31.39 24.73 -51.93
C LEU A 38 30.09 25.28 -52.53
N GLY A 39 29.53 26.33 -51.90
CA GLY A 39 28.54 27.28 -52.47
C GLY A 39 27.70 27.88 -51.33
N LYS A 40 27.99 29.03 -50.71
CA LYS A 40 28.09 30.45 -51.17
C LYS A 40 26.82 31.06 -51.80
N ASP A 41 26.46 32.19 -51.17
CA ASP A 41 25.65 33.35 -51.60
C ASP A 41 24.12 33.18 -51.53
N ALA A 42 23.29 34.06 -50.96
CA ALA A 42 23.35 35.46 -50.52
C ALA A 42 22.26 35.62 -49.41
N GLY A 43 22.23 36.56 -48.46
CA GLY A 43 22.69 37.94 -48.44
C GLY A 43 21.49 38.83 -48.09
N SER A 44 21.45 39.36 -46.86
CA SER A 44 20.88 40.68 -46.57
C SER A 44 21.45 41.20 -45.24
N THR A 45 22.49 42.00 -45.39
CA THR A 45 22.98 43.01 -44.45
C THR A 45 21.92 44.08 -44.20
N GLU A 46 21.66 44.41 -42.94
CA GLU A 46 21.56 45.81 -42.54
C GLU A 46 22.45 46.04 -41.31
N GLN A 47 23.45 46.88 -41.53
CA GLN A 47 24.23 47.54 -40.50
C GLN A 47 23.56 48.88 -40.17
N ASP A 48 23.85 49.32 -38.95
CA ASP A 48 24.04 50.71 -38.53
C ASP A 48 22.87 51.36 -37.77
N SER A 49 22.99 51.44 -36.44
CA SER A 49 23.54 52.63 -35.80
C SER A 49 23.42 52.53 -34.27
N GLY A 50 24.53 52.82 -33.59
CA GLY A 50 24.58 52.90 -32.14
C GLY A 50 23.85 54.14 -31.63
N LEU A 51 23.08 53.96 -30.57
CA LEU A 51 22.67 55.03 -29.66
C LEU A 51 22.89 54.57 -28.22
N ALA A 52 23.52 55.47 -27.47
CA ALA A 52 23.90 55.33 -26.07
C ALA A 52 22.68 55.05 -25.18
N MET A 53 22.78 54.06 -24.30
CA MET A 53 21.86 53.87 -23.18
C MET A 53 22.11 54.96 -22.13
N THR A 54 21.11 55.82 -21.94
CA THR A 54 20.96 56.69 -20.77
C THR A 54 20.32 55.92 -19.61
N PRO A 55 20.55 56.28 -18.34
CA PRO A 55 20.02 55.54 -17.19
C PRO A 55 18.50 55.73 -17.05
N ASP A 56 17.80 54.65 -16.75
CA ASP A 56 16.36 54.61 -16.47
C ASP A 56 15.98 55.51 -15.27
N THR A 57 15.04 56.42 -15.50
CA THR A 57 14.32 57.14 -14.43
C THR A 57 12.96 56.48 -14.23
N GLY A 58 12.71 55.92 -13.05
CA GLY A 58 11.38 55.45 -12.66
C GLY A 58 10.41 56.63 -12.48
N PHE A 59 9.13 56.40 -12.79
CA PHE A 59 8.03 57.32 -12.50
C PHE A 59 7.03 56.60 -11.59
N ASP A 60 6.36 57.33 -10.70
CA ASP A 60 5.23 56.80 -9.93
C ASP A 60 3.96 56.67 -10.80
N ASP A 61 2.91 56.05 -10.26
CA ASP A 61 1.61 55.85 -10.92
C ASP A 61 0.87 57.17 -11.23
N ALA A 62 1.38 58.31 -10.73
CA ALA A 62 0.92 59.65 -11.05
C ALA A 62 1.81 60.37 -12.09
N GLY A 63 2.85 59.70 -12.61
CA GLY A 63 3.73 60.20 -13.67
C GLY A 63 4.82 61.16 -13.20
N ASN A 64 5.16 61.19 -11.90
CA ASN A 64 6.24 62.03 -11.38
C ASN A 64 7.57 61.26 -11.33
N PRO A 65 8.69 61.86 -11.78
CA PRO A 65 10.00 61.19 -11.75
C PRO A 65 10.53 61.07 -10.31
N ILE A 66 10.87 59.85 -9.89
CA ILE A 66 11.46 59.56 -8.57
C ILE A 66 13.00 59.57 -8.65
N PRO A 67 13.70 60.40 -7.84
CA PRO A 67 15.16 60.39 -7.78
C PRO A 67 15.68 59.25 -6.91
N PHE A 68 16.49 58.35 -7.47
CA PHE A 68 17.22 57.32 -6.71
C PHE A 68 18.39 57.96 -5.95
N ASP A 69 18.28 58.03 -4.61
CA ASP A 69 19.41 58.29 -3.71
C ASP A 69 19.94 56.96 -3.18
N SER A 70 21.23 56.72 -3.38
CA SER A 70 21.92 55.51 -2.97
C SER A 70 22.37 55.62 -1.51
N GLY A 71 21.56 55.10 -0.59
CA GLY A 71 21.89 54.92 0.83
C GLY A 71 21.27 53.62 1.38
N PRO A 72 21.95 52.89 2.31
CA PRO A 72 21.59 51.50 2.60
C PRO A 72 20.69 51.39 3.84
N TYR A 73 19.43 51.86 3.79
CA TYR A 73 18.39 51.51 4.77
C TYR A 73 17.00 51.71 4.15
N ASP A 74 16.36 50.61 3.76
CA ASP A 74 14.94 50.57 3.37
C ASP A 74 14.09 50.44 4.64
N GLY A 75 13.51 51.56 5.07
CA GLY A 75 12.41 51.58 6.03
C GLY A 75 11.11 51.82 5.28
N GLY A 76 10.29 50.78 5.14
CA GLY A 76 9.00 50.85 4.46
C GLY A 76 8.05 51.86 5.11
N PHE A 77 7.22 52.49 4.27
CA PHE A 77 6.05 53.25 4.67
C PHE A 77 4.81 52.38 4.44
N ASP A 78 3.76 52.53 5.23
CA ASP A 78 2.48 51.87 4.97
C ASP A 78 1.72 52.50 3.78
N ASP A 79 0.63 51.86 3.34
CA ASP A 79 -0.23 52.34 2.23
C ASP A 79 -0.90 53.70 2.50
N ALA A 80 -0.76 54.23 3.72
CA ALA A 80 -1.21 55.56 4.12
C ALA A 80 -0.06 56.60 4.16
N GLY A 81 1.17 56.19 3.83
CA GLY A 81 2.35 57.05 3.76
C GLY A 81 2.99 57.35 5.12
N ASN A 82 2.73 56.55 6.16
CA ASN A 82 3.35 56.71 7.47
C ASN A 82 4.63 55.87 7.59
N PRO A 83 5.74 56.41 8.14
CA PRO A 83 6.97 55.65 8.32
C PRO A 83 6.82 54.57 9.39
N ILE A 84 7.15 53.31 9.04
CA ILE A 84 7.14 52.18 9.97
C ILE A 84 8.42 52.25 10.84
N PRO A 85 8.32 52.33 12.17
CA PRO A 85 9.50 52.36 13.04
C PRO A 85 10.20 50.98 13.07
N PRO A 86 11.54 50.93 13.14
CA PRO A 86 12.28 49.67 13.20
C PRO A 86 12.01 48.92 14.52
N PRO A 87 11.99 47.57 14.52
CA PRO A 87 11.66 46.80 15.70
C PRO A 87 12.74 46.96 16.78
N ASP A 88 12.30 47.40 17.96
CA ASP A 88 13.09 47.48 19.17
C ASP A 88 13.36 46.07 19.69
N ALA A 89 14.64 45.70 19.77
CA ALA A 89 15.09 44.43 20.31
C ALA A 89 15.09 44.50 21.83
N THR A 90 14.07 43.95 22.51
CA THR A 90 14.22 43.30 23.82
C THR A 90 12.97 42.53 24.26
N ILE A 91 13.21 41.30 24.75
CA ILE A 91 12.50 40.60 25.86
C ILE A 91 11.31 39.66 25.53
N LEU A 92 11.64 38.37 25.72
CA LEU A 92 10.88 37.25 26.32
C LEU A 92 9.73 36.58 25.55
N THR A 93 10.03 35.35 25.13
CA THR A 93 9.20 34.12 25.29
C THR A 93 7.83 34.31 25.94
N ASP A 94 6.78 34.21 25.14
CA ASP A 94 5.68 33.29 25.39
C ASP A 94 5.47 32.41 24.16
N GLY A 95 5.19 31.13 24.40
CA GLY A 95 5.07 30.10 23.38
C GLY A 95 3.73 30.21 22.67
N GLY A 96 3.71 30.93 21.56
CA GLY A 96 2.69 30.74 20.54
C GLY A 96 2.88 29.37 19.89
N THR A 97 1.88 28.52 19.99
CA THR A 97 1.73 27.34 19.14
C THR A 97 1.57 27.83 17.71
N ASP A 98 2.67 27.96 17.00
CA ASP A 98 2.63 28.00 15.55
C ASP A 98 2.05 26.65 15.12
N SER A 99 0.81 26.68 14.64
CA SER A 99 0.25 25.62 13.82
C SER A 99 0.99 25.64 12.48
N ASP A 100 2.22 25.16 12.49
CA ASP A 100 2.99 24.96 11.28
C ASP A 100 2.32 23.80 10.52
N SER A 101 1.93 24.12 9.30
CA SER A 101 1.06 23.31 8.45
C SER A 101 1.81 22.96 7.17
N GLY A 102 3.11 22.71 7.29
CA GLY A 102 4.00 22.77 6.13
C GLY A 102 5.17 21.79 6.09
N ASP A 103 5.73 21.34 7.21
CA ASP A 103 6.89 20.43 7.18
C ASP A 103 6.51 18.97 7.57
N PRO A 104 6.58 18.02 6.63
CA PRO A 104 6.22 16.62 6.88
C PRO A 104 7.14 15.85 7.84
N LEU A 105 8.26 16.43 8.26
CA LEU A 105 9.13 15.89 9.32
C LEU A 105 9.08 16.69 10.62
N GLU A 106 8.13 17.59 10.81
CA GLU A 106 7.93 18.31 12.08
C GLU A 106 7.77 17.38 13.29
N GLN A 107 7.43 16.11 13.06
CA GLN A 107 7.41 15.13 14.13
C GLN A 107 8.81 14.97 14.75
N PRO A 108 8.96 15.24 16.06
CA PRO A 108 10.22 15.01 16.76
C PRO A 108 10.64 13.54 16.65
N LEU A 109 11.95 13.30 16.48
CA LEU A 109 12.52 11.95 16.37
C LEU A 109 12.05 11.02 17.50
N SER A 110 11.89 11.53 18.72
CA SER A 110 11.38 10.74 19.85
C SER A 110 9.97 10.19 19.62
N GLU A 111 9.09 10.97 19.00
CA GLU A 111 7.71 10.58 18.74
C GLU A 111 7.63 9.60 17.56
N PHE A 112 8.42 9.85 16.51
CA PHE A 112 8.63 8.91 15.40
C PHE A 112 9.10 7.54 15.93
N CYS A 113 10.05 7.54 16.87
CA CYS A 113 10.58 6.33 17.49
C CYS A 113 9.64 5.62 18.47
N THR A 114 8.56 6.27 18.90
CA THR A 114 7.50 5.61 19.68
C THR A 114 6.42 4.95 18.82
N GLY A 115 6.53 5.03 17.49
CA GLY A 115 5.61 4.40 16.55
C GLY A 115 4.39 5.24 16.17
N ASN A 116 4.33 6.50 16.60
CA ASN A 116 3.28 7.43 16.21
C ASN A 116 3.70 8.21 14.95
N GLY A 117 2.72 8.74 14.21
CA GLY A 117 2.90 9.84 13.25
C GLY A 117 3.18 9.49 11.79
N THR A 118 2.93 10.49 10.94
CA THR A 118 3.06 10.46 9.48
C THR A 118 4.52 10.42 9.06
N VAL A 119 4.85 9.61 8.07
CA VAL A 119 6.25 9.38 7.66
C VAL A 119 6.59 10.18 6.39
N VAL A 120 5.60 10.54 5.56
CA VAL A 120 5.85 11.10 4.23
C VAL A 120 4.68 11.94 3.70
N THR A 121 4.88 13.23 3.40
CA THR A 121 3.88 13.98 2.59
C THR A 121 3.97 13.59 1.12
N VAL A 122 2.87 13.10 0.55
CA VAL A 122 2.69 12.94 -0.90
C VAL A 122 1.65 13.97 -1.36
N GLY A 123 2.02 14.89 -2.25
CA GLY A 123 1.05 15.80 -2.87
C GLY A 123 0.49 16.91 -1.97
N GLY A 124 1.15 17.25 -0.86
CA GLY A 124 0.73 18.35 0.04
C GLY A 124 -0.21 17.94 1.17
N ALA A 125 -0.57 16.64 1.27
CA ALA A 125 -1.21 16.06 2.45
C ALA A 125 -0.18 15.19 3.20
N SER A 126 -0.09 15.36 4.52
CA SER A 126 0.73 14.55 5.43
C SER A 126 0.23 13.10 5.42
N LEU A 127 0.87 12.22 4.65
CA LEU A 127 0.50 10.82 4.54
C LEU A 127 1.41 9.96 5.42
N CYS A 128 0.83 8.98 6.09
CA CYS A 128 1.62 8.03 6.86
C CYS A 128 2.18 6.95 5.95
N ALA A 129 3.44 6.51 6.14
CA ALA A 129 3.96 5.37 5.38
C ALA A 129 3.14 4.10 5.66
N GLY A 130 2.52 4.01 6.84
CA GLY A 130 1.54 2.98 7.17
C GLY A 130 0.32 2.99 6.26
N ASP A 131 -0.31 4.15 6.05
CA ASP A 131 -1.47 4.31 5.16
C ASP A 131 -1.10 4.04 3.71
N VAL A 132 0.01 4.63 3.25
CA VAL A 132 0.55 4.39 1.91
C VAL A 132 0.76 2.90 1.69
N ALA A 133 1.35 2.20 2.67
CA ALA A 133 1.56 0.76 2.58
C ALA A 133 0.24 -0.03 2.56
N ALA A 134 -0.70 0.32 3.44
CA ALA A 134 -1.99 -0.32 3.52
C ALA A 134 -2.75 -0.19 2.19
N GLU A 135 -2.78 1.01 1.60
CA GLU A 135 -3.44 1.27 0.32
C GLU A 135 -2.71 0.64 -0.87
N THR A 136 -1.37 0.62 -0.84
CA THR A 136 -0.54 0.10 -1.93
C THR A 136 -0.59 -1.44 -1.99
N PHE A 137 -0.50 -2.11 -0.84
CA PHE A 137 -0.32 -3.55 -0.73
C PHE A 137 -1.62 -4.29 -0.43
N GLN A 138 -2.61 -4.07 -1.29
CA GLN A 138 -3.92 -4.73 -1.20
C GLN A 138 -3.92 -6.17 -1.73
N PHE A 139 -2.99 -6.47 -2.64
CA PHE A 139 -2.84 -7.77 -3.30
C PHE A 139 -1.53 -8.45 -2.89
N ALA A 140 -1.52 -9.79 -2.92
CA ALA A 140 -0.29 -10.58 -2.83
C ALA A 140 0.65 -10.25 -3.99
N LEU A 141 0.07 -10.18 -5.19
CA LEU A 141 0.73 -9.78 -6.43
C LEU A 141 -0.17 -8.79 -7.16
N CYS A 142 0.37 -7.61 -7.45
CA CYS A 142 -0.23 -6.62 -8.33
C CYS A 142 0.74 -6.30 -9.48
N ALA A 143 0.30 -6.43 -10.72
CA ALA A 143 1.07 -6.03 -11.89
C ALA A 143 0.32 -5.04 -12.78
N CYS A 144 0.99 -3.93 -13.12
CA CYS A 144 0.45 -2.92 -14.04
C CYS A 144 0.34 -3.41 -15.48
N GLU A 145 1.12 -4.42 -15.84
CA GLU A 145 1.05 -5.04 -17.15
C GLU A 145 0.80 -6.53 -16.95
N THR A 146 1.84 -7.35 -16.90
CA THR A 146 1.71 -8.82 -16.89
C THR A 146 2.58 -9.49 -15.83
N ILE A 147 2.24 -10.75 -15.54
CA ILE A 147 3.04 -11.67 -14.72
C ILE A 147 3.35 -12.91 -15.55
N GLU A 148 4.64 -13.15 -15.74
CA GLU A 148 5.17 -14.30 -16.46
C GLU A 148 5.74 -15.30 -15.45
N VAL A 149 5.25 -16.54 -15.49
CA VAL A 149 5.75 -17.63 -14.64
C VAL A 149 6.02 -18.84 -15.52
N GLN A 150 7.26 -19.32 -15.53
CA GLN A 150 7.66 -20.46 -16.37
C GLN A 150 7.07 -21.79 -15.89
N SER A 151 6.75 -21.91 -14.61
CA SER A 151 6.23 -23.12 -13.98
C SER A 151 4.97 -22.80 -13.19
N THR A 152 4.85 -23.29 -11.96
CA THR A 152 3.65 -23.09 -11.12
C THR A 152 3.69 -21.77 -10.35
N LEU A 153 2.54 -21.12 -10.23
CA LEU A 153 2.32 -20.00 -9.33
C LEU A 153 1.32 -20.41 -8.24
N SER A 154 1.76 -20.36 -6.97
CA SER A 154 0.90 -20.57 -5.81
C SER A 154 0.82 -19.31 -4.97
N ILE A 155 -0.39 -18.91 -4.59
CA ILE A 155 -0.63 -17.73 -3.76
C ILE A 155 -1.58 -18.11 -2.65
N ASP A 156 -1.23 -17.74 -1.41
CA ASP A 156 -2.11 -17.77 -0.26
C ASP A 156 -1.83 -16.57 0.65
N ALA A 157 -2.38 -16.59 1.87
CA ALA A 157 -2.19 -15.52 2.84
C ALA A 157 -1.99 -16.06 4.25
N PHE A 158 -1.50 -15.19 5.14
CA PHE A 158 -1.43 -15.37 6.59
C PHE A 158 -1.43 -14.01 7.29
N ASP A 159 -1.56 -14.00 8.62
CA ASP A 159 -1.39 -12.78 9.42
C ASP A 159 -0.16 -12.92 10.32
N SER A 160 0.90 -12.15 10.05
CA SER A 160 2.16 -12.24 10.81
C SER A 160 2.01 -11.85 12.30
N ARG A 161 0.96 -11.09 12.66
CA ARG A 161 0.67 -10.71 14.06
C ARG A 161 0.21 -11.91 14.89
N VAL A 162 -0.36 -12.93 14.25
CA VAL A 162 -0.79 -14.19 14.89
C VAL A 162 0.38 -15.17 15.01
N GLY A 163 1.39 -15.05 14.14
CA GLY A 163 2.62 -15.82 14.18
C GLY A 163 3.21 -16.07 12.80
N ALA A 164 4.33 -16.78 12.76
CA ALA A 164 4.98 -17.15 11.51
C ALA A 164 4.05 -17.98 10.60
N TYR A 165 4.27 -17.87 9.29
CA TYR A 165 3.51 -18.62 8.29
C TYR A 165 3.52 -20.13 8.56
N GLY A 166 2.33 -20.73 8.64
CA GLY A 166 2.15 -22.17 8.76
C GLY A 166 0.93 -22.60 9.56
N ALA A 167 0.60 -23.90 9.46
CA ALA A 167 -0.47 -24.57 10.21
C ALA A 167 -1.83 -23.86 10.10
N SER A 168 -2.41 -23.40 11.22
CA SER A 168 -3.72 -22.75 11.29
C SER A 168 -3.72 -21.29 10.86
N ASN A 169 -2.55 -20.68 10.63
CA ASN A 169 -2.43 -19.27 10.23
C ASN A 169 -2.53 -19.08 8.70
N VAL A 170 -2.81 -20.12 7.91
CA VAL A 170 -2.92 -19.99 6.45
C VAL A 170 -4.35 -19.66 6.03
N LEU A 171 -4.54 -18.46 5.53
CA LEU A 171 -5.80 -17.84 5.15
C LEU A 171 -6.11 -18.03 3.66
N ASP A 172 -7.32 -17.63 3.27
CA ASP A 172 -7.81 -17.66 1.89
C ASP A 172 -7.94 -16.25 1.32
N ASP A 173 -6.92 -15.42 1.52
CA ASP A 173 -6.94 -13.99 1.18
C ASP A 173 -5.72 -13.52 0.35
N GLY A 174 -5.10 -14.47 -0.36
CA GLY A 174 -3.99 -14.21 -1.27
C GLY A 174 -4.48 -13.72 -2.62
N GLN A 175 -4.94 -12.48 -2.70
CA GLN A 175 -5.51 -11.91 -3.93
C GLN A 175 -4.41 -11.65 -4.99
N MET A 176 -4.75 -11.78 -6.26
CA MET A 176 -3.86 -11.44 -7.40
C MET A 176 -4.53 -10.48 -8.36
N GLY A 177 -3.84 -9.40 -8.73
CA GLY A 177 -4.26 -8.41 -9.72
C GLY A 177 -3.26 -8.25 -10.86
N VAL A 178 -3.76 -8.22 -12.09
CA VAL A 178 -2.97 -7.97 -13.31
C VAL A 178 -3.79 -7.07 -14.22
N ASN A 179 -3.28 -5.91 -14.63
CA ASN A 179 -4.05 -4.97 -15.48
C ASN A 179 -4.08 -5.38 -16.96
N ASP A 180 -3.08 -6.11 -17.46
CA ASP A 180 -3.07 -6.67 -18.81
C ASP A 180 -3.47 -8.16 -18.80
N GLN A 181 -3.10 -8.92 -19.84
CA GLN A 181 -3.36 -10.34 -19.96
C GLN A 181 -2.54 -11.16 -18.96
N LEU A 182 -3.20 -12.16 -18.36
CA LEU A 182 -2.55 -13.27 -17.67
C LEU A 182 -2.46 -14.47 -18.61
N SER A 183 -1.24 -14.87 -18.97
CA SER A 183 -0.98 -16.04 -19.81
C SER A 183 0.15 -16.88 -19.23
N MET A 184 -0.17 -18.07 -18.74
CA MET A 184 0.82 -19.03 -18.25
C MET A 184 0.47 -20.46 -18.64
N GLU A 185 1.47 -21.25 -18.99
CA GLU A 185 1.31 -22.67 -19.30
C GLU A 185 1.26 -23.53 -18.04
N GLY A 186 1.88 -23.05 -16.96
CA GLY A 186 1.93 -23.74 -15.68
C GLY A 186 0.66 -23.58 -14.85
N LYS A 187 0.56 -24.40 -13.81
CA LYS A 187 -0.59 -24.43 -12.91
C LYS A 187 -0.63 -23.15 -12.05
N LEU A 188 -1.78 -22.49 -12.05
CA LEU A 188 -2.12 -21.39 -11.14
C LEU A 188 -2.91 -21.94 -9.94
N SER A 189 -2.48 -21.65 -8.72
CA SER A 189 -3.20 -22.01 -7.49
C SER A 189 -3.33 -20.80 -6.58
N VAL A 190 -4.50 -20.17 -6.54
CA VAL A 190 -4.74 -18.96 -5.76
C VAL A 190 -5.76 -19.23 -4.68
N ARG A 191 -5.32 -19.14 -3.42
CA ARG A 191 -6.17 -19.11 -2.22
C ARG A 191 -6.68 -17.69 -2.00
N GLY A 192 -7.58 -17.26 -2.87
CA GLY A 192 -8.07 -15.91 -3.02
C GLY A 192 -8.83 -15.75 -4.33
N SER A 193 -9.02 -14.51 -4.75
CA SER A 193 -9.59 -14.12 -6.04
C SER A 193 -8.50 -13.69 -7.00
N VAL A 194 -8.78 -13.83 -8.29
CA VAL A 194 -7.89 -13.41 -9.38
C VAL A 194 -8.60 -12.35 -10.19
N TYR A 195 -7.91 -11.23 -10.44
CA TYR A 195 -8.39 -10.11 -11.22
C TYR A 195 -7.45 -9.87 -12.39
N VAL A 196 -7.99 -9.95 -13.60
CA VAL A 196 -7.27 -9.72 -14.86
C VAL A 196 -8.01 -8.64 -15.62
N GLY A 197 -7.39 -7.48 -15.77
CA GLY A 197 -7.94 -6.32 -16.49
C GLY A 197 -7.88 -6.46 -18.01
N GLY A 198 -6.86 -7.16 -18.50
CA GLY A 198 -6.57 -7.22 -19.93
C GLY A 198 -7.44 -8.19 -20.73
N PRO A 199 -7.06 -8.41 -22.00
CA PRO A 199 -7.93 -9.06 -22.99
C PRO A 199 -8.07 -10.58 -22.80
N GLY A 200 -7.35 -11.19 -21.84
CA GLY A 200 -7.48 -12.63 -21.64
C GLY A 200 -6.91 -13.17 -20.33
N PHE A 201 -7.47 -14.30 -19.94
CA PHE A 201 -7.03 -15.16 -18.86
C PHE A 201 -6.76 -16.56 -19.43
N SER A 202 -5.50 -16.98 -19.44
CA SER A 202 -5.07 -18.30 -19.89
C SER A 202 -4.10 -18.92 -18.89
N VAL A 203 -4.46 -20.08 -18.35
CA VAL A 203 -3.69 -20.77 -17.32
C VAL A 203 -3.54 -22.25 -17.63
N GLY A 204 -2.52 -22.86 -17.02
CA GLY A 204 -2.26 -24.28 -17.14
C GLY A 204 -3.36 -25.17 -16.58
N SER A 205 -3.20 -26.46 -16.88
CA SER A 205 -4.10 -27.52 -16.44
C SER A 205 -4.22 -27.61 -14.92
N GLN A 206 -5.42 -27.96 -14.42
CA GLN A 206 -5.68 -28.17 -12.99
C GLN A 206 -5.42 -26.94 -12.12
N SER A 207 -5.59 -25.75 -12.70
CA SER A 207 -5.53 -24.50 -11.95
C SER A 207 -6.71 -24.38 -10.98
N LEU A 208 -6.49 -23.74 -9.84
CA LEU A 208 -7.47 -23.57 -8.77
C LEU A 208 -7.53 -22.11 -8.33
N ILE A 209 -8.74 -21.57 -8.27
CA ILE A 209 -9.06 -20.29 -7.64
C ILE A 209 -10.13 -20.60 -6.58
N THR A 210 -9.82 -20.34 -5.32
CA THR A 210 -10.73 -20.68 -4.20
C THR A 210 -11.85 -19.66 -4.00
N ARG A 211 -11.67 -18.43 -4.47
CA ARG A 211 -12.72 -17.40 -4.47
C ARG A 211 -13.17 -17.11 -5.89
N ASN A 212 -13.18 -15.83 -6.28
CA ASN A 212 -13.77 -15.36 -7.53
C ASN A 212 -12.71 -15.22 -8.64
N LEU A 213 -13.11 -15.42 -9.89
CA LEU A 213 -12.33 -15.02 -11.06
C LEU A 213 -12.98 -13.79 -11.70
N TYR A 214 -12.18 -12.77 -11.97
CA TYR A 214 -12.56 -11.62 -12.79
C TYR A 214 -11.61 -11.53 -13.99
N SER A 215 -12.15 -11.58 -15.20
CA SER A 215 -11.42 -11.52 -16.47
C SER A 215 -12.03 -10.45 -17.35
N GLY A 216 -11.24 -9.44 -17.69
CA GLY A 216 -11.57 -8.32 -18.59
C GLY A 216 -11.68 -8.71 -20.05
N GLY A 217 -11.34 -9.96 -20.40
CA GLY A 217 -11.55 -10.53 -21.72
C GLY A 217 -11.80 -12.04 -21.68
N ILE A 218 -11.32 -12.77 -22.70
CA ILE A 218 -11.62 -14.20 -22.88
C ILE A 218 -10.98 -15.07 -21.78
N ALA A 219 -11.69 -16.10 -21.33
CA ALA A 219 -11.12 -17.12 -20.45
C ALA A 219 -10.83 -18.37 -21.27
N THR A 220 -9.56 -18.74 -21.42
CA THR A 220 -9.13 -19.91 -22.19
C THR A 220 -8.40 -20.91 -21.31
N GLN A 221 -8.78 -22.17 -21.41
CA GLN A 221 -8.00 -23.26 -20.85
C GLN A 221 -7.88 -24.42 -21.84
N ALA A 222 -6.64 -24.81 -22.12
CA ALA A 222 -6.33 -25.85 -23.08
C ALA A 222 -6.24 -27.24 -22.39
N ASN A 223 -7.08 -28.17 -22.84
CA ASN A 223 -6.93 -29.62 -22.69
C ASN A 223 -7.07 -30.23 -21.28
N SER A 224 -7.63 -29.52 -20.29
CA SER A 224 -7.85 -30.07 -18.94
C SER A 224 -9.07 -29.44 -18.24
N SER A 225 -9.19 -29.55 -16.91
CA SER A 225 -10.17 -28.81 -16.10
C SER A 225 -9.48 -27.87 -15.12
N SER A 226 -9.99 -26.65 -14.96
CA SER A 226 -9.60 -25.72 -13.89
C SER A 226 -10.82 -25.40 -13.03
N SER A 227 -10.61 -25.17 -11.74
CA SER A 227 -11.69 -24.98 -10.78
C SER A 227 -11.70 -23.56 -10.22
N ILE A 228 -12.88 -22.97 -10.16
CA ILE A 228 -13.17 -21.68 -9.53
C ILE A 228 -14.25 -21.96 -8.50
N ASN A 229 -13.94 -21.91 -7.21
CA ASN A 229 -14.87 -22.42 -6.20
C ASN A 229 -16.06 -21.47 -5.94
N ARG A 230 -15.95 -20.18 -6.31
CA ARG A 230 -17.05 -19.21 -6.24
C ARG A 230 -17.47 -18.74 -7.64
N ASN A 231 -17.66 -17.44 -7.84
CA ASN A 231 -18.19 -16.87 -9.07
C ASN A 231 -17.06 -16.63 -10.08
N ALA A 232 -17.43 -16.64 -11.36
CA ALA A 232 -16.56 -16.22 -12.45
C ALA A 232 -17.23 -15.10 -13.24
N TYR A 233 -16.51 -14.02 -13.48
CA TYR A 233 -16.93 -12.86 -14.26
C TYR A 233 -15.99 -12.74 -15.46
N VAL A 234 -16.46 -13.09 -16.65
CA VAL A 234 -15.62 -13.17 -17.86
C VAL A 234 -16.21 -12.27 -18.93
N ASN A 235 -15.52 -11.19 -19.28
CA ASN A 235 -15.92 -10.25 -20.31
C ASN A 235 -15.56 -10.76 -21.73
N GLY A 236 -15.99 -11.97 -22.05
CA GLY A 236 -15.65 -12.62 -23.32
C GLY A 236 -16.09 -14.07 -23.38
N ASP A 237 -15.58 -14.79 -24.37
CA ASP A 237 -15.80 -16.22 -24.52
C ASP A 237 -15.12 -17.03 -23.40
N VAL A 238 -15.77 -18.11 -22.99
CA VAL A 238 -15.23 -19.10 -22.05
C VAL A 238 -14.93 -20.38 -22.84
N SER A 239 -13.66 -20.57 -23.18
CA SER A 239 -13.17 -21.70 -23.97
C SER A 239 -12.42 -22.70 -23.08
N GLY A 240 -12.74 -23.99 -23.21
CA GLY A 240 -12.20 -25.06 -22.37
C GLY A 240 -13.11 -25.42 -21.20
N ARG A 241 -12.60 -26.26 -20.30
CA ARG A 241 -13.40 -26.83 -19.20
C ARG A 241 -13.09 -26.13 -17.88
N TYR A 242 -14.02 -25.29 -17.44
CA TYR A 242 -14.01 -24.71 -16.10
C TYR A 242 -15.06 -25.38 -15.21
N GLN A 243 -14.71 -25.62 -13.95
CA GLN A 243 -15.62 -26.04 -12.89
C GLN A 243 -15.85 -24.86 -11.97
N ILE A 244 -16.94 -24.13 -12.20
CA ILE A 244 -17.32 -22.95 -11.43
C ILE A 244 -18.34 -23.39 -10.38
N GLY A 245 -18.00 -23.20 -9.10
CA GLY A 245 -18.85 -23.59 -7.97
C GLY A 245 -20.05 -22.65 -7.78
N GLY A 246 -19.89 -21.38 -8.13
CA GLY A 246 -20.93 -20.35 -8.12
C GLY A 246 -21.46 -20.01 -9.51
N ASP A 247 -21.82 -18.75 -9.71
CA ASP A 247 -22.40 -18.25 -10.95
C ASP A 247 -21.33 -17.84 -11.95
N LEU A 248 -21.62 -18.05 -13.24
CA LEU A 248 -20.83 -17.54 -14.36
C LEU A 248 -21.52 -16.33 -14.98
N TYR A 249 -20.87 -15.17 -14.90
CA TYR A 249 -21.30 -13.93 -15.52
C TYR A 249 -20.53 -13.68 -16.81
N VAL A 250 -21.25 -13.51 -17.92
CA VAL A 250 -20.67 -13.26 -19.24
C VAL A 250 -21.50 -12.27 -20.07
N PRO A 251 -20.93 -11.61 -21.09
CA PRO A 251 -21.70 -10.81 -22.04
C PRO A 251 -22.77 -11.62 -22.80
N ALA A 252 -23.78 -10.92 -23.33
CA ALA A 252 -24.87 -11.57 -24.07
C ALA A 252 -24.39 -12.38 -25.29
N SER A 253 -23.31 -11.93 -25.95
CA SER A 253 -22.72 -12.58 -27.13
C SER A 253 -21.73 -13.69 -26.81
N ALA A 254 -21.34 -13.87 -25.55
CA ALA A 254 -20.28 -14.80 -25.18
C ALA A 254 -20.69 -16.26 -25.43
N THR A 255 -19.79 -17.01 -26.03
CA THR A 255 -19.85 -18.46 -26.15
C THR A 255 -19.25 -19.11 -24.92
N ILE A 256 -19.82 -20.25 -24.54
CA ILE A 256 -19.36 -21.04 -23.38
C ILE A 256 -19.15 -22.45 -23.89
N ASP A 257 -17.95 -22.98 -23.69
CA ASP A 257 -17.62 -24.36 -24.02
C ASP A 257 -18.55 -25.34 -23.27
N PRO A 258 -19.11 -26.37 -23.94
CA PRO A 258 -19.99 -27.35 -23.30
C PRO A 258 -19.37 -28.13 -22.13
N GLY A 259 -18.03 -28.14 -22.03
CA GLY A 259 -17.31 -28.73 -20.92
C GLY A 259 -17.30 -27.87 -19.65
N THR A 260 -17.66 -26.59 -19.73
CA THR A 260 -17.72 -25.69 -18.57
C THR A 260 -19.03 -25.89 -17.79
N THR A 261 -18.91 -25.98 -16.46
CA THR A 261 -20.03 -26.11 -15.53
C THR A 261 -20.07 -24.94 -14.56
N ALA A 262 -21.25 -24.38 -14.30
CA ALA A 262 -21.51 -23.33 -13.31
C ALA A 262 -22.86 -23.59 -12.62
N ALA A 263 -23.11 -22.99 -11.45
CA ALA A 263 -24.40 -23.08 -10.76
C ALA A 263 -25.51 -22.42 -11.59
N SER A 264 -25.23 -21.23 -12.13
CA SER A 264 -26.05 -20.56 -13.13
C SER A 264 -25.19 -19.77 -14.11
N VAL A 265 -25.76 -19.43 -15.27
CA VAL A 265 -25.13 -18.55 -16.26
C VAL A 265 -25.96 -17.27 -16.36
N ILE A 266 -25.34 -16.15 -16.00
CA ILE A 266 -25.97 -14.82 -15.99
C ILE A 266 -25.37 -14.00 -17.12
N ARG A 267 -26.22 -13.54 -18.04
CA ARG A 267 -25.78 -12.75 -19.20
C ARG A 267 -25.96 -11.26 -18.95
N ARG A 268 -24.85 -10.55 -18.74
CA ARG A 268 -24.82 -9.10 -18.54
C ARG A 268 -23.48 -8.49 -18.98
N PRO A 269 -23.43 -7.18 -19.26
CA PRO A 269 -22.16 -6.48 -19.41
C PRO A 269 -21.29 -6.64 -18.16
N ILE A 270 -20.00 -6.89 -18.36
CA ILE A 270 -18.99 -6.93 -17.31
C ILE A 270 -18.22 -5.59 -17.38
N PRO A 271 -18.12 -4.82 -16.27
CA PRO A 271 -17.36 -3.58 -16.25
C PRO A 271 -15.88 -3.81 -16.61
N ALA A 272 -15.23 -2.75 -17.11
CA ALA A 272 -13.78 -2.76 -17.26
C ALA A 272 -13.11 -2.88 -15.88
N LEU A 273 -12.01 -3.62 -15.82
CA LEU A 273 -11.30 -3.90 -14.57
C LEU A 273 -9.91 -3.26 -14.66
N SER A 274 -9.54 -2.49 -13.64
CA SER A 274 -8.16 -2.02 -13.42
C SER A 274 -7.77 -2.38 -11.98
N PRO A 275 -7.39 -3.65 -11.72
CA PRO A 275 -7.16 -4.12 -10.36
C PRO A 275 -5.97 -3.44 -9.66
N CYS A 276 -4.95 -3.02 -10.41
CA CYS A 276 -3.77 -2.37 -9.86
C CYS A 276 -3.78 -0.86 -10.19
N PRO A 277 -3.63 0.03 -9.19
CA PRO A 277 -3.61 1.48 -9.38
C PRO A 277 -2.29 1.94 -10.03
N CYS A 278 -2.23 1.87 -11.36
CA CYS A 278 -1.01 2.10 -12.14
C CYS A 278 -1.07 3.35 -13.02
N ASP A 279 -2.15 4.13 -12.95
CA ASP A 279 -2.21 5.39 -13.68
C ASP A 279 -1.16 6.37 -13.12
N PRO A 280 -0.61 7.27 -13.96
CA PRO A 280 0.45 8.19 -13.52
C PRO A 280 0.12 9.01 -12.25
N GLY A 281 -1.16 9.33 -12.03
CA GLY A 281 -1.64 10.03 -10.83
C GLY A 281 -1.89 9.15 -9.61
N GLN A 282 -1.82 7.83 -9.76
CA GLN A 282 -1.97 6.85 -8.68
C GLN A 282 -0.62 6.29 -8.21
N ILE A 283 0.44 6.47 -9.01
CA ILE A 283 1.78 6.01 -8.67
C ILE A 283 2.46 7.00 -7.73
N LEU A 284 3.04 6.50 -6.64
CA LEU A 284 3.83 7.30 -5.70
C LEU A 284 5.05 7.92 -6.39
N ASP A 285 5.26 9.23 -6.19
CA ASP A 285 6.42 9.95 -6.71
C ASP A 285 7.64 9.79 -5.79
N ILE A 286 8.26 8.60 -5.81
CA ILE A 286 9.43 8.27 -4.99
C ILE A 286 10.60 9.28 -5.19
N PRO A 287 10.90 9.75 -6.43
CA PRO A 287 11.89 10.81 -6.62
C PRO A 287 11.55 12.14 -5.94
N ALA A 288 10.28 12.53 -5.87
CA ALA A 288 9.90 13.73 -5.10
C ALA A 288 10.12 13.52 -3.59
N LEU A 289 9.76 12.34 -3.07
CA LEU A 289 9.91 12.00 -1.65
C LEU A 289 11.37 12.02 -1.20
N THR A 290 12.24 11.37 -1.95
CA THR A 290 13.68 11.26 -1.66
C THR A 290 14.40 12.60 -1.76
N ARG A 291 14.02 13.47 -2.71
CA ARG A 291 14.54 14.83 -2.82
C ARG A 291 14.11 15.71 -1.65
N TRP A 292 12.87 15.58 -1.20
CA TRP A 292 12.41 16.27 0.00
C TRP A 292 13.17 15.79 1.26
N ALA A 293 13.44 14.50 1.37
CA ALA A 293 14.20 13.92 2.49
C ALA A 293 15.67 14.39 2.55
N GLU A 294 16.22 15.01 1.51
CA GLU A 294 17.59 15.56 1.53
C GLU A 294 17.76 16.60 2.64
N THR A 295 16.77 17.46 2.83
CA THR A 295 16.78 18.49 3.88
C THR A 295 16.00 18.09 5.12
N HIS A 296 15.22 17.02 5.04
CA HIS A 296 14.38 16.51 6.12
C HIS A 296 14.83 15.08 6.45
N ASN A 297 15.84 14.97 7.32
CA ASN A 297 16.34 13.70 7.83
C ASN A 297 17.09 13.90 9.17
N ASP A 298 17.37 12.80 9.86
CA ASP A 298 18.02 12.75 11.16
C ASP A 298 19.54 12.47 11.08
N ASN A 299 20.15 12.51 9.88
CA ASN A 299 21.57 12.21 9.71
C ASN A 299 22.47 13.04 10.63
N ALA A 300 22.12 14.32 10.85
CA ALA A 300 22.88 15.24 11.70
C ALA A 300 22.73 14.94 13.20
N VAL A 301 21.59 14.38 13.60
CA VAL A 301 21.23 14.04 14.99
C VAL A 301 21.96 12.76 15.41
N ASP A 302 21.75 11.68 14.65
CA ASP A 302 22.27 10.35 15.01
C ASP A 302 23.73 10.15 14.58
N ARG A 303 24.17 10.85 13.52
CA ARG A 303 25.53 10.76 12.95
C ARG A 303 25.97 9.34 12.57
N VAL A 304 24.99 8.47 12.32
CA VAL A 304 25.20 7.07 11.88
C VAL A 304 25.52 7.01 10.39
N VAL A 305 24.97 7.94 9.61
CA VAL A 305 25.09 7.97 8.15
C VAL A 305 25.81 9.23 7.71
N THR A 306 26.73 9.08 6.75
CA THR A 306 27.23 10.20 5.93
C THR A 306 26.61 10.06 4.55
N SER A 307 25.96 11.13 4.08
CA SER A 307 25.09 11.09 2.90
C SER A 307 25.77 10.68 1.59
N THR A 308 27.09 10.79 1.50
CA THR A 308 27.88 10.46 0.31
C THR A 308 28.79 9.24 0.48
N ALA A 309 28.70 8.53 1.62
CA ALA A 309 29.65 7.46 1.96
C ALA A 309 29.70 6.31 0.95
N TRP A 310 28.59 6.03 0.25
CA TRP A 310 28.49 4.95 -0.73
C TRP A 310 28.53 5.39 -2.20
N GLU A 311 28.61 6.70 -2.52
CA GLU A 311 28.60 7.16 -3.92
C GLU A 311 29.75 6.58 -4.75
N ASN A 312 30.91 6.40 -4.10
CA ASN A 312 32.15 5.96 -4.76
C ASN A 312 32.48 4.48 -4.51
N GLY A 313 31.54 3.67 -4.02
CA GLY A 313 31.81 2.25 -3.75
C GLY A 313 32.64 1.99 -2.49
N THR A 314 32.87 3.00 -1.65
CA THR A 314 33.77 2.94 -0.48
C THR A 314 33.07 2.82 0.85
N GLY A 315 31.74 2.87 0.87
CA GLY A 315 30.96 2.76 2.09
C GLY A 315 31.16 1.40 2.76
N PRO A 316 30.95 1.30 4.08
CA PRO A 316 31.09 0.04 4.79
C PRO A 316 30.09 -1.01 4.27
N SER A 317 30.49 -2.27 4.38
CA SER A 317 29.66 -3.43 3.97
C SER A 317 28.50 -3.73 4.92
N THR A 318 28.48 -3.08 6.09
CA THR A 318 27.37 -3.15 7.04
C THR A 318 26.97 -1.74 7.43
N LEU A 319 25.68 -1.43 7.28
CA LEU A 319 25.03 -0.22 7.78
C LEU A 319 23.97 -0.64 8.79
N THR A 320 24.22 -0.35 10.06
CA THR A 320 23.24 -0.54 11.14
C THR A 320 22.57 0.80 11.43
N LEU A 321 21.26 0.83 11.34
CA LEU A 321 20.42 2.00 11.52
C LEU A 321 19.63 1.83 12.83
N PRO A 322 19.88 2.64 13.86
CA PRO A 322 18.94 2.79 14.96
C PRO A 322 17.67 3.48 14.45
N CYS A 323 16.68 3.65 15.33
CA CYS A 323 15.48 4.39 14.96
C CYS A 323 15.83 5.78 14.41
N GLY A 324 15.28 6.13 13.25
CA GLY A 324 15.51 7.42 12.62
C GLY A 324 15.19 7.44 11.12
N ARG A 325 15.24 8.64 10.54
CA ARG A 325 14.99 8.90 9.12
C ARG A 325 16.32 9.30 8.48
N TYR A 326 16.82 8.51 7.54
CA TYR A 326 18.15 8.67 6.97
C TYR A 326 18.09 8.99 5.49
N TRP A 327 19.00 9.83 5.02
CA TRP A 327 19.13 10.16 3.62
C TRP A 327 20.53 9.88 3.09
N ILE A 328 20.61 9.25 1.92
CA ILE A 328 21.84 8.99 1.19
C ILE A 328 21.63 9.37 -0.28
N SER A 329 22.62 10.02 -0.86
CA SER A 329 22.63 10.43 -2.27
C SER A 329 22.50 9.22 -3.23
N SER A 330 23.32 8.20 -3.05
CA SER A 330 23.25 6.94 -3.81
C SER A 330 24.00 5.83 -3.09
N ILE A 331 23.69 4.58 -3.43
CA ILE A 331 24.42 3.42 -2.92
C ILE A 331 25.10 2.72 -4.09
N ARG A 332 26.44 2.76 -4.13
CA ARG A 332 27.25 1.86 -4.94
C ARG A 332 28.08 1.00 -3.98
N HIS A 333 28.11 -0.31 -4.17
CA HIS A 333 28.92 -1.18 -3.32
C HIS A 333 29.47 -2.38 -4.11
N PRO A 334 30.79 -2.61 -4.12
CA PRO A 334 31.43 -3.62 -4.98
C PRO A 334 31.31 -5.06 -4.44
N SER A 335 30.75 -5.24 -3.25
CA SER A 335 30.63 -6.53 -2.57
C SER A 335 29.30 -6.62 -1.82
N THR A 336 29.14 -7.59 -0.92
CA THR A 336 27.89 -7.74 -0.18
C THR A 336 27.62 -6.55 0.75
N LEU A 337 26.41 -6.00 0.70
CA LEU A 337 25.94 -4.95 1.61
C LEU A 337 24.87 -5.52 2.56
N THR A 338 25.07 -5.35 3.87
CA THR A 338 24.06 -5.61 4.90
C THR A 338 23.50 -4.30 5.43
N LEU A 339 22.20 -4.09 5.26
CA LEU A 339 21.43 -3.03 5.90
C LEU A 339 20.67 -3.65 7.08
N ARG A 340 20.89 -3.16 8.30
CA ARG A 340 20.21 -3.64 9.51
C ARG A 340 19.45 -2.50 10.18
N ALA A 341 18.12 -2.55 10.21
CA ALA A 341 17.31 -1.62 10.97
C ALA A 341 17.04 -2.20 12.38
N GLU A 342 17.54 -1.55 13.44
CA GLU A 342 17.37 -2.01 14.82
C GLU A 342 16.08 -1.46 15.49
N GLY A 343 15.57 -0.34 14.99
CA GLY A 343 14.28 0.24 15.36
C GLY A 343 13.49 0.68 14.12
N ARG A 344 12.44 1.48 14.32
CA ARG A 344 11.66 2.07 13.22
C ARG A 344 12.54 3.00 12.38
N THR A 345 12.73 2.65 11.11
CA THR A 345 13.74 3.27 10.26
C THR A 345 13.13 3.64 8.92
N VAL A 346 13.47 4.83 8.42
CA VAL A 346 13.28 5.17 7.01
C VAL A 346 14.64 5.43 6.39
N LEU A 347 14.92 4.82 5.23
CA LEU A 347 16.11 5.09 4.46
C LEU A 347 15.71 5.59 3.07
N PHE A 348 16.05 6.84 2.77
CA PHE A 348 15.89 7.46 1.47
C PHE A 348 17.22 7.38 0.69
N VAL A 349 17.14 6.91 -0.54
CA VAL A 349 18.22 6.87 -1.52
C VAL A 349 17.80 7.68 -2.74
N ASP A 350 18.37 8.88 -2.93
CA ASP A 350 17.98 9.82 -4.01
C ASP A 350 18.41 9.38 -5.41
N GLY A 351 19.40 8.50 -5.48
CA GLY A 351 19.94 7.94 -6.72
C GLY A 351 19.66 6.45 -6.86
N ASP A 352 20.55 5.79 -7.60
CA ASP A 352 20.53 4.35 -7.76
C ASP A 352 21.09 3.62 -6.52
N MET A 353 20.62 2.40 -6.32
CA MET A 353 21.15 1.43 -5.37
C MET A 353 21.71 0.23 -6.16
N ILE A 354 23.01 0.24 -6.40
CA ILE A 354 23.73 -0.75 -7.22
C ILE A 354 24.75 -1.49 -6.34
N ILE A 355 24.53 -2.78 -6.16
CA ILE A 355 25.35 -3.65 -5.33
C ILE A 355 25.87 -4.78 -6.20
N ASP A 356 27.18 -4.80 -6.50
CA ASP A 356 27.78 -5.82 -7.37
C ASP A 356 27.81 -7.20 -6.68
N GLY A 357 27.80 -7.23 -5.35
CA GLY A 357 27.70 -8.43 -4.53
C GLY A 357 26.27 -8.80 -4.14
N GLY A 358 26.11 -9.42 -2.96
CA GLY A 358 24.80 -9.73 -2.40
C GLY A 358 24.20 -8.58 -1.59
N MET A 359 22.92 -8.67 -1.27
CA MET A 359 22.24 -7.72 -0.39
C MET A 359 21.55 -8.45 0.75
N ASN A 360 21.73 -7.97 1.98
CA ASN A 360 20.94 -8.42 3.13
C ASN A 360 20.24 -7.21 3.74
N LEU A 361 18.93 -7.14 3.62
CA LEU A 361 18.11 -6.21 4.41
C LEU A 361 17.57 -6.98 5.61
N GLU A 362 17.89 -6.54 6.82
CA GLU A 362 17.56 -7.23 8.07
C GLU A 362 16.86 -6.25 9.03
N ILE A 363 15.92 -6.76 9.82
CA ILE A 363 15.30 -6.02 10.91
C ILE A 363 15.61 -6.66 12.27
N GLY A 364 15.84 -5.84 13.28
CA GLY A 364 15.98 -6.25 14.67
C GLY A 364 14.65 -6.68 15.30
N PRO A 365 14.63 -7.06 16.59
CA PRO A 365 13.41 -7.45 17.30
C PRO A 365 12.34 -6.35 17.31
N GLU A 366 12.76 -5.09 17.40
CA GLU A 366 11.90 -3.89 17.34
C GLU A 366 12.03 -3.15 15.99
N GLY A 367 12.69 -3.79 15.01
CA GLY A 367 13.02 -3.16 13.73
C GLY A 367 11.83 -3.13 12.77
N GLU A 368 11.65 -1.98 12.13
CA GLU A 368 10.76 -1.75 11.00
C GLU A 368 11.54 -0.91 9.99
N VAL A 369 11.37 -1.15 8.69
CA VAL A 369 12.11 -0.42 7.66
C VAL A 369 11.26 -0.06 6.45
N ASP A 370 11.28 1.23 6.13
CA ASP A 370 10.92 1.78 4.83
C ASP A 370 12.17 2.12 4.04
N LEU A 371 12.37 1.47 2.91
CA LEU A 371 13.45 1.77 1.98
C LEU A 371 12.87 2.44 0.72
N PHE A 372 13.19 3.72 0.52
CA PHE A 372 12.82 4.47 -0.68
C PHE A 372 14.05 4.64 -1.58
N VAL A 373 13.97 4.15 -2.81
CA VAL A 373 15.02 4.29 -3.83
C VAL A 373 14.43 5.05 -5.01
N ALA A 374 14.89 6.27 -5.26
CA ALA A 374 14.38 7.09 -6.36
C ALA A 374 14.75 6.51 -7.72
N GLY A 375 15.98 6.00 -7.84
CA GLY A 375 16.52 5.40 -9.04
C GLY A 375 16.27 3.89 -9.12
N SER A 376 17.25 3.18 -9.66
CA SER A 376 17.18 1.75 -9.92
C SER A 376 17.72 0.94 -8.74
N LEU A 377 17.14 -0.24 -8.50
CA LEU A 377 17.66 -1.22 -7.54
C LEU A 377 18.26 -2.42 -8.30
N ALA A 378 19.57 -2.60 -8.20
CA ALA A 378 20.29 -3.70 -8.86
C ALA A 378 21.19 -4.45 -7.87
N VAL A 379 21.01 -5.78 -7.78
CA VAL A 379 21.82 -6.67 -6.93
C VAL A 379 22.47 -7.73 -7.82
N GLY A 380 23.80 -7.78 -7.83
CA GLY A 380 24.59 -8.63 -8.72
C GLY A 380 24.65 -10.10 -8.29
N ALA A 381 24.37 -10.40 -7.02
CA ALA A 381 24.31 -11.76 -6.49
C ALA A 381 23.03 -12.01 -5.67
N ALA A 382 23.07 -12.96 -4.73
CA ALA A 382 21.92 -13.30 -3.91
C ALA A 382 21.45 -12.13 -3.03
N ALA A 383 20.14 -11.96 -2.94
CA ALA A 383 19.52 -10.98 -2.07
C ALA A 383 18.60 -11.66 -1.04
N SER A 384 18.72 -11.24 0.21
CA SER A 384 17.81 -11.59 1.32
C SER A 384 17.14 -10.31 1.78
N PHE A 385 15.81 -10.29 1.77
CA PHE A 385 15.04 -9.12 2.18
C PHE A 385 14.21 -9.46 3.40
N GLY A 386 14.43 -8.71 4.47
CA GLY A 386 13.60 -8.67 5.66
C GLY A 386 13.52 -9.98 6.43
N ASP A 387 12.32 -10.25 6.97
CA ASP A 387 12.04 -11.33 7.89
C ASP A 387 10.73 -12.01 7.48
N THR A 388 10.79 -13.30 7.13
CA THR A 388 9.61 -14.05 6.67
C THR A 388 8.55 -14.25 7.76
N SER A 389 8.90 -14.01 9.03
CA SER A 389 7.96 -14.03 10.15
C SER A 389 7.28 -12.70 10.42
N ARG A 390 7.81 -11.58 9.90
CA ARG A 390 7.30 -10.22 10.07
C ARG A 390 7.41 -9.39 8.78
N PRO A 391 6.93 -9.89 7.63
CA PRO A 391 7.13 -9.19 6.36
C PRO A 391 6.38 -7.85 6.27
N SER A 392 5.27 -7.66 7.00
CA SER A 392 4.57 -6.37 7.08
C SER A 392 5.44 -5.20 7.56
N LEU A 393 6.54 -5.46 8.30
CA LEU A 393 7.45 -4.43 8.83
C LEU A 393 8.58 -4.04 7.87
N VAL A 394 8.63 -4.62 6.68
CA VAL A 394 9.68 -4.37 5.68
C VAL A 394 9.03 -3.93 4.40
N ARG A 395 9.31 -2.69 3.97
CA ARG A 395 8.69 -2.07 2.80
C ARG A 395 9.78 -1.42 1.95
N THR A 396 9.78 -1.73 0.65
CA THR A 396 10.76 -1.24 -0.32
C THR A 396 10.03 -0.60 -1.49
N TYR A 397 10.33 0.66 -1.78
CA TYR A 397 9.74 1.46 -2.84
C TYR A 397 10.82 1.88 -3.83
N VAL A 398 10.61 1.57 -5.11
CA VAL A 398 11.56 1.83 -6.20
C VAL A 398 10.89 2.70 -7.25
N GLY A 399 11.44 3.90 -7.44
CA GLY A 399 10.95 4.89 -8.41
C GLY A 399 11.48 4.71 -9.84
N GLY A 400 12.60 3.98 -10.00
CA GLY A 400 13.24 3.72 -11.27
C GLY A 400 12.43 2.82 -12.21
N SER A 401 12.71 2.94 -13.51
CA SER A 401 12.09 2.13 -14.58
C SER A 401 12.95 0.97 -15.08
N GLU A 402 14.22 0.93 -14.64
CA GLU A 402 15.16 -0.13 -15.00
C GLU A 402 14.76 -1.46 -14.34
N ASN A 403 15.32 -2.55 -14.87
CA ASN A 403 15.01 -3.87 -14.35
C ASN A 403 15.58 -4.06 -12.95
N VAL A 404 14.74 -4.53 -12.02
CA VAL A 404 15.17 -5.01 -10.71
C VAL A 404 15.41 -6.51 -10.84
N SER A 405 16.68 -6.91 -10.81
CA SER A 405 17.08 -8.32 -10.92
C SER A 405 17.34 -8.91 -9.54
N LEU A 406 16.59 -9.97 -9.21
CA LEU A 406 16.75 -10.81 -8.02
C LEU A 406 17.20 -12.19 -8.50
N SER A 407 18.51 -12.31 -8.76
CA SER A 407 19.12 -13.34 -9.61
C SER A 407 19.31 -14.72 -8.97
N ALA A 408 19.16 -14.85 -7.65
CA ALA A 408 19.24 -16.11 -6.92
C ALA A 408 17.92 -16.40 -6.17
N SER A 409 17.78 -17.58 -5.57
CA SER A 409 16.64 -17.89 -4.69
C SER A 409 16.58 -16.85 -3.57
N ALA A 410 15.73 -15.84 -3.72
CA ALA A 410 15.53 -14.82 -2.71
C ALA A 410 14.59 -15.39 -1.65
N ALA A 411 15.07 -15.43 -0.41
CA ALA A 411 14.15 -15.44 0.73
C ALA A 411 13.70 -13.98 0.89
N PHE A 412 12.44 -13.73 0.54
CA PHE A 412 11.87 -12.39 0.58
C PHE A 412 10.78 -12.38 1.64
N GLY A 413 11.01 -11.66 2.73
CA GLY A 413 10.05 -11.36 3.79
C GLY A 413 9.86 -9.86 3.88
N GLY A 414 8.99 -9.31 3.03
CA GLY A 414 8.76 -7.88 2.93
C GLY A 414 7.72 -7.52 1.88
N ASN A 415 7.65 -6.23 1.56
CA ASN A 415 6.76 -5.70 0.54
C ASN A 415 7.57 -4.88 -0.48
N LEU A 416 7.34 -5.11 -1.77
CA LEU A 416 8.05 -4.43 -2.85
C LEU A 416 7.09 -3.64 -3.73
N TYR A 417 7.31 -2.34 -3.86
CA TYR A 417 6.62 -1.44 -4.76
C TYR A 417 7.58 -0.91 -5.83
N ALA A 418 7.38 -1.35 -7.08
CA ALA A 418 8.18 -0.94 -8.24
C ALA A 418 7.30 -0.84 -9.50
N PRO A 419 6.27 0.05 -9.50
CA PRO A 419 5.22 0.10 -10.52
C PRO A 419 5.71 0.43 -11.92
N ARG A 420 6.94 0.94 -12.06
CA ARG A 420 7.59 1.30 -13.32
C ARG A 420 8.65 0.30 -13.77
N ALA A 421 9.04 -0.65 -12.91
CA ALA A 421 10.13 -1.57 -13.16
C ALA A 421 9.63 -2.97 -13.54
N LEU A 422 10.41 -3.67 -14.37
CA LEU A 422 10.31 -5.12 -14.46
C LEU A 422 11.11 -5.73 -13.31
N VAL A 423 10.48 -6.61 -12.54
CA VAL A 423 11.16 -7.36 -11.48
C VAL A 423 11.35 -8.80 -11.94
N ASP A 424 12.61 -9.22 -12.05
CA ASP A 424 13.00 -10.55 -12.49
C ASP A 424 13.48 -11.41 -11.31
N PHE A 425 12.76 -12.50 -11.06
CA PHE A 425 13.14 -13.55 -10.14
C PHE A 425 13.81 -14.66 -10.95
N GLY A 426 15.14 -14.65 -10.96
CA GLY A 426 15.98 -15.50 -11.83
C GLY A 426 15.95 -17.00 -11.50
N ALA A 427 15.25 -17.40 -10.44
CA ALA A 427 15.08 -18.78 -10.01
C ALA A 427 13.69 -18.98 -9.39
N SER A 428 13.41 -20.17 -8.83
CA SER A 428 12.21 -20.36 -8.02
C SER A 428 12.22 -19.44 -6.81
N ALA A 429 11.08 -18.81 -6.52
CA ALA A 429 10.93 -17.79 -5.49
C ALA A 429 9.92 -18.21 -4.42
N LYS A 430 10.23 -17.86 -3.17
CA LYS A 430 9.29 -17.92 -2.04
C LYS A 430 9.22 -16.53 -1.43
N LEU A 431 8.07 -15.90 -1.54
CA LEU A 431 7.82 -14.53 -1.11
C LEU A 431 6.84 -14.56 0.07
N TYR A 432 7.15 -13.81 1.12
CA TYR A 432 6.28 -13.55 2.26
C TYR A 432 6.03 -12.04 2.29
N GLY A 433 4.76 -11.62 2.18
CA GLY A 433 4.35 -10.23 1.99
C GLY A 433 3.78 -9.99 0.58
N ALA A 434 4.00 -8.80 0.02
CA ALA A 434 3.35 -8.35 -1.21
C ALA A 434 4.31 -7.80 -2.27
N VAL A 435 3.93 -7.90 -3.54
CA VAL A 435 4.70 -7.33 -4.66
C VAL A 435 3.78 -6.55 -5.60
N PHE A 436 4.12 -5.28 -5.83
CA PHE A 436 3.46 -4.38 -6.77
C PHE A 436 4.49 -3.94 -7.82
N VAL A 437 4.28 -4.29 -9.10
CA VAL A 437 5.31 -4.10 -10.15
C VAL A 437 4.71 -3.66 -11.48
N ARG A 438 5.55 -3.16 -12.40
CA ARG A 438 5.11 -3.03 -13.81
C ARG A 438 4.89 -4.41 -14.42
N ARG A 439 5.93 -5.25 -14.35
CA ARG A 439 5.95 -6.64 -14.80
C ARG A 439 6.68 -7.52 -13.79
N GLY A 440 6.15 -8.70 -13.52
CA GLY A 440 6.83 -9.74 -12.76
C GLY A 440 7.28 -10.88 -13.68
N SER A 441 8.56 -11.25 -13.63
CA SER A 441 9.12 -12.40 -14.34
C SER A 441 9.61 -13.42 -13.32
N PHE A 442 9.08 -14.64 -13.37
CA PHE A 442 9.51 -15.75 -12.54
C PHE A 442 10.06 -16.86 -13.42
N SER A 443 11.39 -17.01 -13.42
CA SER A 443 12.10 -18.02 -14.20
C SER A 443 11.85 -19.46 -13.69
N GLY A 444 11.22 -19.63 -12.53
CA GLY A 444 10.92 -20.93 -11.93
C GLY A 444 9.49 -21.03 -11.40
N ALA A 445 9.31 -21.87 -10.36
CA ALA A 445 8.07 -21.90 -9.60
C ALA A 445 8.06 -20.75 -8.59
N ALA A 446 6.89 -20.16 -8.35
CA ALA A 446 6.71 -19.08 -7.39
C ALA A 446 5.66 -19.46 -6.34
N GLU A 447 6.01 -19.27 -5.07
CA GLU A 447 5.10 -19.33 -3.92
C GLU A 447 5.04 -17.95 -3.28
N VAL A 448 3.84 -17.39 -3.14
CA VAL A 448 3.61 -16.08 -2.51
C VAL A 448 2.66 -16.26 -1.34
N HIS A 449 3.12 -15.86 -0.16
CA HIS A 449 2.39 -15.91 1.10
C HIS A 449 2.11 -14.47 1.52
N PHE A 450 0.92 -13.96 1.19
CA PHE A 450 0.54 -12.59 1.50
C PHE A 450 0.37 -12.39 3.00
N ASP A 451 1.00 -11.36 3.56
CA ASP A 451 0.81 -10.99 4.95
C ASP A 451 -0.28 -9.93 5.07
N THR A 452 -1.47 -10.33 5.54
CA THR A 452 -2.63 -9.44 5.66
C THR A 452 -2.42 -8.32 6.67
N ALA A 453 -1.44 -8.45 7.58
CA ALA A 453 -1.10 -7.43 8.55
C ALA A 453 -0.69 -6.11 7.89
N ILE A 454 -0.18 -6.13 6.65
CA ILE A 454 0.20 -4.90 5.91
C ILE A 454 -0.99 -3.95 5.70
N ARG A 455 -2.22 -4.48 5.64
CA ARG A 455 -3.43 -3.65 5.47
C ARG A 455 -3.84 -2.90 6.74
N SER A 456 -3.30 -3.28 7.88
CA SER A 456 -3.46 -2.58 9.16
C SER A 456 -2.26 -1.68 9.47
N ALA A 457 -1.27 -1.55 8.55
CA ALA A 457 -0.09 -0.74 8.81
C ALA A 457 -0.40 0.75 9.05
N GLY A 458 -1.54 1.24 8.54
CA GLY A 458 -2.04 2.60 8.78
C GLY A 458 -2.66 2.83 10.17
N GLU A 459 -3.08 1.78 10.89
CA GLU A 459 -3.78 1.95 12.18
C GLU A 459 -2.92 2.64 13.26
N SER A 460 -1.59 2.56 13.16
CA SER A 460 -0.66 3.27 14.04
C SER A 460 -0.63 4.79 13.79
N CYS A 461 -1.13 5.24 12.65
CA CYS A 461 -1.13 6.64 12.23
C CYS A 461 -2.31 7.40 12.84
N ASP A 462 -3.41 6.70 13.14
CA ASP A 462 -4.63 7.26 13.74
C ASP A 462 -4.60 7.32 15.28
N GLN A 463 -3.53 6.88 15.94
CA GLN A 463 -3.44 6.92 17.40
C GLN A 463 -2.99 8.32 17.86
N PRO A 464 -3.88 9.14 18.46
CA PRO A 464 -3.44 10.36 19.13
C PRO A 464 -2.48 9.98 20.26
N ALA A 465 -1.38 10.74 20.40
CA ALA A 465 -0.39 10.48 21.44
C ALA A 465 -1.07 10.31 22.81
N PRO A 466 -0.80 9.21 23.56
CA PRO A 466 -1.30 9.08 24.92
C PRO A 466 -0.56 10.08 25.81
N GLY A 467 -1.15 11.26 26.00
CA GLY A 467 -0.73 12.25 26.97
C GLY A 467 -0.59 13.65 26.40
N THR A 468 -1.71 14.37 26.28
CA THR A 468 -1.79 15.83 26.49
C THR A 468 -3.25 16.27 26.69
N ASP A 469 -4.10 15.45 27.31
CA ASP A 469 -5.18 15.99 28.13
C ASP A 469 -4.58 16.44 29.46
N GLY A 470 -3.83 17.55 29.38
CA GLY A 470 -3.54 18.42 30.53
C GLY A 470 -4.80 19.10 31.04
N GLY A 471 -5.88 18.33 31.23
CA GLY A 471 -6.96 18.69 32.12
C GLY A 471 -6.36 18.80 33.50
N ALA A 472 -5.96 20.01 33.85
CA ALA A 472 -5.60 20.39 35.19
C ALA A 472 -6.71 19.89 36.12
N LEU A 473 -6.46 18.77 36.80
CA LEU A 473 -6.96 18.62 38.15
C LEU A 473 -6.23 19.69 38.95
N ASP A 474 -6.80 20.90 38.93
CA ASP A 474 -6.54 21.92 39.92
C ASP A 474 -6.93 21.34 41.27
N SER A 475 -5.99 20.60 41.85
CA SER A 475 -5.94 20.34 43.28
C SER A 475 -5.41 21.61 43.96
N GLY A 476 -6.24 22.66 43.94
CA GLY A 476 -6.11 23.88 44.72
C GLY A 476 -7.16 23.89 45.84
N PRO A 477 -6.83 24.36 47.06
CA PRO A 477 -7.69 24.19 48.23
C PRO A 477 -8.80 25.24 48.25
N TYR A 478 -10.05 24.77 48.21
CA TYR A 478 -11.30 25.44 48.59
C TYR A 478 -11.27 26.98 48.61
N ASP A 479 -11.65 27.61 47.50
CA ASP A 479 -12.18 28.96 47.58
C ASP A 479 -13.62 28.90 48.14
N GLY A 480 -13.88 29.73 49.15
CA GLY A 480 -15.18 29.80 49.78
C GLY A 480 -16.19 30.43 48.83
N GLY A 481 -17.07 29.62 48.23
CA GLY A 481 -18.21 30.09 47.47
C GLY A 481 -19.15 30.94 48.33
N PHE A 482 -19.50 32.12 47.81
CA PHE A 482 -20.63 32.92 48.27
C PHE A 482 -21.86 32.48 47.48
N ASP A 483 -23.04 32.50 48.11
CA ASP A 483 -24.29 32.28 47.38
C ASP A 483 -24.64 33.45 46.45
N ASP A 484 -25.67 33.31 45.61
CA ASP A 484 -26.13 34.33 44.65
C ASP A 484 -26.62 35.64 45.32
N ALA A 485 -26.65 35.69 46.65
CA ALA A 485 -26.91 36.87 47.47
C ALA A 485 -25.64 37.46 48.12
N GLY A 486 -24.46 36.91 47.83
CA GLY A 486 -23.16 37.40 48.29
C GLY A 486 -22.88 37.09 49.76
N GLN A 487 -23.45 36.03 50.35
CA GLN A 487 -23.14 35.61 51.72
C GLN A 487 -22.29 34.32 51.74
N PRO A 488 -21.28 34.21 52.62
CA PRO A 488 -20.41 33.04 52.67
C PRO A 488 -21.13 31.81 53.22
N ILE A 489 -21.05 30.69 52.52
CA ILE A 489 -21.70 29.42 52.87
C ILE A 489 -20.95 28.78 54.06
N PRO A 490 -21.61 28.44 55.18
CA PRO A 490 -20.94 27.75 56.30
C PRO A 490 -20.64 26.29 55.98
N ALA A 491 -19.42 25.84 56.29
CA ALA A 491 -18.98 24.45 56.10
C ALA A 491 -19.79 23.44 56.96
N PRO A 492 -20.08 22.24 56.45
CA PRO A 492 -20.78 21.21 57.21
C PRO A 492 -19.86 20.54 58.26
N ASP A 493 -20.45 20.29 59.43
CA ASP A 493 -19.89 19.64 60.61
C ASP A 493 -19.53 18.17 60.33
N ALA A 494 -18.26 17.81 60.57
CA ALA A 494 -17.76 16.44 60.46
C ALA A 494 -17.79 15.76 61.84
N THR A 495 -18.70 14.81 62.02
CA THR A 495 -18.69 13.90 63.17
C THR A 495 -18.96 12.44 62.76
N VAL A 496 -18.06 11.54 63.25
CA VAL A 496 -18.25 10.13 63.66
C VAL A 496 -18.18 9.05 62.54
N ASP A 497 -17.08 8.26 62.42
CA ASP A 497 -16.73 6.97 63.09
C ASP A 497 -17.18 5.75 62.23
N GLY A 498 -16.49 4.64 61.96
CA GLY A 498 -15.18 4.07 62.30
C GLY A 498 -15.24 2.52 62.12
N SER A 499 -14.08 1.87 61.95
CA SER A 499 -13.76 0.42 62.09
C SER A 499 -14.37 -0.60 61.09
N THR A 500 -13.63 -1.33 60.23
CA THR A 500 -12.60 -2.41 60.36
C THR A 500 -13.09 -3.84 60.64
N GLN A 501 -12.57 -4.78 59.82
CA GLN A 501 -12.31 -6.23 60.08
C GLN A 501 -13.56 -7.15 60.18
N ASP A 502 -13.67 -8.36 59.60
CA ASP A 502 -12.70 -9.45 59.49
C ASP A 502 -13.24 -10.63 58.64
N ALA A 503 -12.29 -11.48 58.21
CA ALA A 503 -12.28 -12.90 57.82
C ALA A 503 -13.56 -13.75 57.52
N ALA A 504 -13.39 -14.57 56.47
CA ALA A 504 -14.20 -15.67 55.91
C ALA A 504 -14.39 -16.91 56.84
N PRO A 505 -14.72 -18.12 56.33
CA PRO A 505 -15.88 -18.61 55.53
C PRO A 505 -16.55 -19.83 56.23
N LEU A 506 -17.63 -20.42 55.67
CA LEU A 506 -17.81 -21.89 55.67
C LEU A 506 -18.97 -22.39 54.77
N ASP A 507 -18.60 -23.50 54.14
CA ASP A 507 -19.25 -24.47 53.27
C ASP A 507 -20.44 -25.22 53.92
N THR A 508 -21.38 -25.67 53.08
CA THR A 508 -21.92 -27.06 52.97
C THR A 508 -23.42 -27.13 52.68
N GLY A 509 -23.78 -27.92 51.66
CA GLY A 509 -24.94 -28.83 51.77
C GLY A 509 -26.11 -28.67 50.79
N LEU A 510 -25.96 -29.27 49.60
CA LEU A 510 -27.03 -30.01 48.88
C LEU A 510 -27.55 -31.20 49.75
N PRO A 511 -28.55 -32.02 49.32
CA PRO A 511 -29.65 -31.87 48.34
C PRO A 511 -31.01 -32.37 48.91
N THR A 512 -32.12 -32.33 48.15
CA THR A 512 -32.95 -33.53 47.83
C THR A 512 -34.14 -33.24 46.90
N ASP A 513 -34.42 -34.32 46.17
CA ASP A 513 -35.25 -34.63 45.01
C ASP A 513 -36.78 -34.72 45.28
N ALA A 514 -37.52 -34.97 44.18
CA ALA A 514 -38.93 -35.35 44.01
C ALA A 514 -39.95 -34.19 44.01
N GLY A 515 -40.86 -34.04 43.05
CA GLY A 515 -41.33 -34.96 42.02
C GLY A 515 -42.85 -34.89 41.94
N ALA A 516 -43.36 -34.71 40.71
CA ALA A 516 -44.68 -35.13 40.23
C ALA A 516 -45.97 -34.32 40.57
N ARG A 517 -46.55 -33.81 39.48
CA ARG A 517 -47.90 -34.12 38.93
C ARG A 517 -49.12 -33.24 39.26
N ASP A 518 -49.71 -32.83 38.12
CA ASP A 518 -51.13 -32.81 37.74
C ASP A 518 -52.08 -31.78 38.37
N GLY A 519 -52.71 -30.97 37.49
CA GLY A 519 -53.94 -30.25 37.82
C GLY A 519 -54.18 -28.97 37.00
N ALA A 520 -54.63 -29.13 35.75
CA ALA A 520 -55.25 -28.07 34.95
C ALA A 520 -56.73 -27.82 35.41
N PRO A 521 -57.57 -27.08 34.67
CA PRO A 521 -57.64 -25.61 34.60
C PRO A 521 -59.09 -25.06 34.76
N ASP A 522 -59.27 -23.82 35.17
CA ASP A 522 -60.36 -22.88 34.77
C ASP A 522 -60.04 -21.52 35.42
N GLY A 523 -60.45 -20.34 34.95
CA GLY A 523 -61.35 -19.96 33.88
C GLY A 523 -62.17 -18.76 34.38
N SER A 524 -61.85 -17.56 33.87
CA SER A 524 -62.55 -16.26 34.09
C SER A 524 -62.47 -15.71 35.53
N VAL A 525 -62.32 -14.41 35.80
CA VAL A 525 -63.10 -13.25 35.34
C VAL A 525 -62.30 -11.97 35.62
N GLY A 526 -62.56 -10.87 34.89
CA GLY A 526 -62.59 -9.54 35.54
C GLY A 526 -61.58 -8.51 35.04
N ASP A 527 -62.06 -7.74 34.07
CA ASP A 527 -61.57 -6.47 33.56
C ASP A 527 -61.42 -5.38 34.66
N ALA A 528 -60.33 -4.61 34.64
CA ALA A 528 -60.27 -3.17 34.95
C ALA A 528 -58.83 -2.62 35.00
N SER A 529 -58.46 -1.88 33.96
CA SER A 529 -57.88 -0.52 33.98
C SER A 529 -56.90 -0.12 35.10
N ALA A 530 -55.65 0.18 34.71
CA ALA A 530 -54.98 1.50 34.83
C ALA A 530 -53.47 1.38 35.11
N GLY A 531 -52.67 2.17 34.38
CA GLY A 531 -51.42 2.73 34.89
C GLY A 531 -50.12 2.20 34.27
N ASP A 532 -49.31 3.16 33.82
CA ASP A 532 -47.84 3.13 33.70
C ASP A 532 -47.28 2.63 32.34
N ALA A 533 -47.12 3.53 31.37
CA ALA A 533 -46.00 4.48 31.21
C ALA A 533 -44.69 3.77 30.80
N ALA A 534 -44.49 3.70 29.48
CA ALA A 534 -43.22 3.37 28.85
C ALA A 534 -42.28 4.60 28.88
N PRO A 535 -40.95 4.41 29.00
CA PRO A 535 -40.01 5.51 28.90
C PRO A 535 -39.78 5.95 27.44
N ASP A 536 -39.78 7.28 27.33
CA ASP A 536 -39.43 8.17 26.22
C ASP A 536 -38.08 7.81 25.58
N ALA A 537 -38.12 7.45 24.30
CA ALA A 537 -36.96 7.43 23.42
C ALA A 537 -37.00 8.73 22.60
N SER A 538 -36.28 9.75 23.08
CA SER A 538 -36.11 11.00 22.36
C SER A 538 -35.29 10.76 21.10
N ALA A 539 -35.87 11.11 19.97
CA ALA A 539 -35.32 10.97 18.63
C ALA A 539 -34.11 11.90 18.40
N PRO A 540 -33.08 11.47 17.64
CA PRO A 540 -32.07 12.37 17.14
C PRO A 540 -32.61 13.24 15.98
N ASP A 541 -32.17 14.49 16.02
CA ASP A 541 -32.47 15.60 15.12
C ASP A 541 -32.11 15.26 13.66
N ALA A 542 -33.14 15.15 12.80
CA ALA A 542 -32.98 14.94 11.37
C ALA A 542 -32.66 16.28 10.69
N SER A 543 -31.39 16.67 10.77
CA SER A 543 -30.82 17.64 9.82
C SER A 543 -30.90 17.03 8.42
N ALA A 544 -31.58 17.71 7.51
CA ALA A 544 -31.81 17.26 6.14
C ALA A 544 -30.49 16.96 5.42
N PRO A 545 -30.38 15.83 4.69
CA PRO A 545 -29.23 15.62 3.81
C PRO A 545 -29.30 16.62 2.66
N ASP A 546 -28.16 17.26 2.39
CA ASP A 546 -27.96 18.10 1.22
C ASP A 546 -28.36 17.33 -0.05
N ALA A 547 -29.03 18.04 -0.96
CA ALA A 547 -29.54 17.50 -2.21
C ALA A 547 -28.43 17.27 -3.25
N SER A 548 -27.36 16.56 -2.89
CA SER A 548 -26.48 15.93 -3.88
C SER A 548 -27.27 14.80 -4.53
N GLY A 549 -27.69 15.00 -5.78
CA GLY A 549 -28.24 13.92 -6.59
C GLY A 549 -27.29 12.71 -6.63
N PRO A 550 -27.79 11.53 -7.05
CA PRO A 550 -26.96 10.33 -7.13
C PRO A 550 -25.71 10.61 -7.98
N ILE A 551 -24.53 10.36 -7.40
CA ILE A 551 -23.24 10.53 -8.05
C ILE A 551 -23.18 9.52 -9.19
N ALA A 552 -23.04 9.98 -10.43
CA ALA A 552 -22.88 9.10 -11.58
C ALA A 552 -21.49 8.46 -11.56
N CYS A 553 -21.40 7.21 -11.99
CA CYS A 553 -20.14 6.48 -12.07
C CYS A 553 -20.06 5.66 -13.36
N ALA A 554 -18.90 5.59 -13.99
CA ALA A 554 -18.61 4.69 -15.11
C ALA A 554 -17.78 3.46 -14.67
N ALA A 555 -17.06 3.59 -13.56
CA ALA A 555 -16.25 2.55 -12.95
C ALA A 555 -16.40 2.55 -11.43
N CYS A 556 -16.06 1.44 -10.81
CA CYS A 556 -16.14 1.25 -9.36
C CYS A 556 -15.31 2.25 -8.53
N GLY A 557 -14.27 2.85 -9.12
CA GLY A 557 -13.32 3.74 -8.42
C GLY A 557 -13.79 5.19 -8.37
N GLU A 558 -14.93 5.49 -9.01
CA GLU A 558 -15.54 6.81 -9.01
C GLU A 558 -16.49 7.02 -7.83
N CYS A 559 -16.70 6.00 -7.00
CA CYS A 559 -17.52 6.05 -5.80
C CYS A 559 -16.66 6.00 -4.55
N GLU A 560 -16.94 6.88 -3.58
CA GLU A 560 -16.31 6.81 -2.26
C GLU A 560 -16.79 5.56 -1.52
N ALA A 561 -15.85 4.79 -0.96
CA ALA A 561 -16.17 3.69 -0.07
C ALA A 561 -17.04 4.22 1.09
N PRO A 562 -18.11 3.50 1.51
CA PRO A 562 -18.40 2.09 1.22
C PRO A 562 -19.29 1.82 -0.02
N LEU A 563 -19.57 2.82 -0.85
CA LEU A 563 -20.50 2.69 -1.96
C LEU A 563 -19.88 1.95 -3.14
N GLY A 564 -20.71 1.21 -3.87
CA GLY A 564 -20.36 0.59 -5.15
C GLY A 564 -20.93 1.37 -6.33
N CYS A 565 -20.30 1.25 -7.49
CA CYS A 565 -20.84 1.74 -8.75
C CYS A 565 -21.88 0.76 -9.29
N VAL A 566 -23.16 1.03 -9.04
CA VAL A 566 -24.25 0.15 -9.47
C VAL A 566 -24.62 0.44 -10.92
N ILE A 567 -24.16 -0.41 -11.84
CA ILE A 567 -24.46 -0.29 -13.28
C ILE A 567 -25.65 -1.19 -13.64
N PRO A 568 -26.82 -0.62 -14.02
CA PRO A 568 -27.98 -1.42 -14.42
C PRO A 568 -27.68 -2.29 -15.66
N PRO A 569 -28.36 -3.44 -15.81
CA PRO A 569 -28.23 -4.26 -17.00
C PRO A 569 -28.46 -3.43 -18.28
N ALA A 570 -27.57 -3.60 -19.27
CA ALA A 570 -27.59 -2.92 -20.57
C ALA A 570 -27.24 -1.41 -20.57
N GLN A 571 -26.71 -0.87 -19.48
CA GLN A 571 -26.14 0.48 -19.44
C GLN A 571 -24.61 0.46 -19.38
N THR A 572 -23.99 1.56 -19.79
CA THR A 572 -22.52 1.79 -19.71
C THR A 572 -22.13 2.71 -18.56
N ALA A 573 -23.10 3.27 -17.85
CA ALA A 573 -22.90 4.12 -16.68
C ALA A 573 -23.89 3.73 -15.58
N GLY A 574 -23.48 3.90 -14.33
CA GLY A 574 -24.22 3.59 -13.13
C GLY A 574 -24.33 4.79 -12.20
N VAL A 575 -24.77 4.53 -10.98
CA VAL A 575 -24.81 5.49 -9.88
C VAL A 575 -24.16 4.89 -8.64
N CYS A 576 -23.44 5.73 -7.89
CA CYS A 576 -22.88 5.33 -6.60
C CYS A 576 -24.02 5.03 -5.63
N GLY A 577 -23.99 3.83 -5.06
CA GLY A 577 -25.04 3.35 -4.16
C GLY A 577 -24.64 2.08 -3.43
N ALA A 578 -25.59 1.48 -2.71
CA ALA A 578 -25.36 0.19 -2.09
C ALA A 578 -25.06 -0.86 -3.18
N CYS A 579 -23.92 -1.52 -3.07
CA CYS A 579 -23.54 -2.53 -4.03
C CYS A 579 -24.58 -3.67 -4.06
N VAL A 580 -24.80 -4.26 -5.23
CA VAL A 580 -25.68 -5.42 -5.40
C VAL A 580 -24.86 -6.67 -5.73
N PHE A 581 -23.74 -6.48 -6.44
CA PHE A 581 -22.82 -7.52 -6.87
C PHE A 581 -21.38 -7.13 -6.56
N ASP A 582 -20.49 -8.11 -6.47
CA ASP A 582 -19.06 -7.82 -6.27
C ASP A 582 -18.47 -6.92 -7.36
N LEU A 583 -19.02 -6.98 -8.58
CA LEU A 583 -18.62 -6.11 -9.69
C LEU A 583 -18.95 -4.63 -9.49
N ASP A 584 -19.87 -4.31 -8.58
CA ASP A 584 -20.15 -2.91 -8.25
C ASP A 584 -19.02 -2.33 -7.38
N CYS A 585 -18.20 -3.17 -6.76
CA CYS A 585 -17.08 -2.80 -5.91
C CYS A 585 -15.75 -2.83 -6.68
N CYS A 586 -14.85 -1.93 -6.32
CA CYS A 586 -13.51 -1.95 -6.89
C CYS A 586 -12.68 -3.04 -6.23
N PRO A 587 -11.89 -3.83 -7.00
CA PRO A 587 -10.94 -4.75 -6.41
C PRO A 587 -10.03 -4.02 -5.39
N PRO A 588 -9.71 -4.63 -4.24
CA PRO A 588 -10.04 -6.00 -3.81
C PRO A 588 -11.41 -6.14 -3.10
N TYR A 589 -12.21 -5.07 -3.05
CA TYR A 589 -13.48 -5.05 -2.34
C TYR A 589 -14.52 -5.92 -3.04
N SER A 590 -15.36 -6.55 -2.24
CA SER A 590 -16.50 -7.34 -2.68
C SER A 590 -17.78 -6.78 -2.07
N CYS A 591 -18.91 -7.12 -2.66
CA CYS A 591 -20.17 -6.64 -2.14
C CYS A 591 -20.66 -7.53 -1.00
N VAL A 592 -20.71 -6.97 0.20
CA VAL A 592 -21.21 -7.67 1.39
C VAL A 592 -22.34 -6.84 1.99
N ALA A 593 -23.57 -7.37 1.90
CA ALA A 593 -24.76 -6.74 2.46
C ALA A 593 -24.98 -5.27 2.03
N GLY A 594 -24.65 -4.93 0.78
CA GLY A 594 -24.81 -3.58 0.24
C GLY A 594 -23.60 -2.67 0.41
N VAL A 595 -22.52 -3.16 1.02
CA VAL A 595 -21.30 -2.40 1.33
C VAL A 595 -20.12 -3.04 0.61
N CYS A 596 -19.30 -2.23 -0.05
CA CYS A 596 -18.04 -2.68 -0.61
C CYS A 596 -17.00 -2.87 0.51
N MET A 597 -16.67 -4.12 0.82
CA MET A 597 -15.73 -4.48 1.88
C MET A 597 -14.65 -5.44 1.38
N ILE A 598 -13.44 -5.28 1.90
CA ILE A 598 -12.37 -6.25 1.72
C ILE A 598 -12.81 -7.56 2.38
N GLN A 599 -12.80 -8.67 1.63
CA GLN A 599 -13.10 -9.97 2.21
C GLN A 599 -11.93 -10.47 3.03
N GLN A 600 -12.00 -10.29 4.35
CA GLN A 600 -11.11 -10.97 5.29
C GLN A 600 -11.27 -12.50 5.21
#